data_AF-A0A2L2YYK8-F1
#
_entry.id   AF-A0A2L2YYK8-F1
#
_cell.length_a   1.000
_cell.length_b   1.000
_cell.length_c   1.000
_cell.angle_alpha   90.00
_cell.angle_beta   90.00
_cell.angle_gamma   90.00
#
_symmetry.space_group_name_H-M   'P 1'
#
loop_
_entity.id
_entity.type
_entity.pdbx_description
1 polymer ?
#
loop_
_entity_poly.entity_id
_entity_poly.type
_entity_poly.pdbx_seq_one_letter_code
_entity_poly.pdbx_strand_id
1 'polypeptide(L)' 'GWFEGERIRDGVQGWFPCSHVREIVNSHVIARNLRQRYRLLMLSRQYLEEQYKAQVAQSKK' A
#
# COMPACT_ATOMS: atom_id res chain seq x y z
N GLY A 1 -10.82 -3.61 -23.70
CA GLY A 1 -9.35 -3.77 -23.57
C GLY A 1 -8.97 -4.04 -22.13
N TRP A 2 -7.69 -4.30 -21.89
CA TRP A 2 -7.11 -4.49 -20.55
C TRP A 2 -6.07 -3.40 -20.30
N PHE A 3 -6.01 -2.92 -19.06
CA PHE A 3 -4.97 -2.00 -18.62
C PHE A 3 -4.12 -2.67 -17.56
N GLU A 4 -2.81 -2.58 -17.72
CA GLU A 4 -1.88 -2.92 -16.65
C GLU A 4 -1.83 -1.77 -15.65
N GLY A 5 -1.83 -2.08 -14.37
CA GLY A 5 -1.70 -1.06 -13.34
C GLY A 5 -1.73 -1.61 -11.93
N GLU A 6 -1.93 -0.71 -10.98
CA GLU A 6 -2.04 -1.03 -9.56
C GLU A 6 -3.35 -0.45 -9.00
N ARG A 7 -4.06 -1.27 -8.21
CA ARG A 7 -5.28 -0.85 -7.53
C ARG A 7 -4.94 -0.09 -6.24
N ILE A 8 -5.44 1.14 -6.12
CA ILE A 8 -5.14 2.05 -5.00
C ILE A 8 -5.50 1.47 -3.63
N ARG A 9 -6.58 0.68 -3.54
CA ARG A 9 -7.14 0.19 -2.27
C ARG A 9 -6.19 -0.75 -1.54
N ASP A 10 -5.59 -1.68 -2.26
CA ASP A 10 -4.85 -2.82 -1.70
C ASP A 10 -3.46 -3.00 -2.34
N GLY A 11 -3.10 -2.16 -3.31
CA GLY A 11 -1.80 -2.21 -3.99
C GLY A 11 -1.64 -3.41 -4.91
N VAL A 12 -2.72 -4.13 -5.25
CA VAL A 12 -2.65 -5.28 -6.15
C VAL A 12 -2.27 -4.81 -7.55
N GLN A 13 -1.19 -5.38 -8.07
CA GLN A 13 -0.70 -5.15 -9.42
C GLN A 13 -1.24 -6.20 -10.38
N GLY A 14 -1.54 -5.80 -11.62
CA GLY A 14 -1.94 -6.72 -12.66
C GLY A 14 -2.75 -6.07 -13.77
N TRP A 15 -3.40 -6.93 -14.56
CA TRP A 15 -4.26 -6.52 -15.65
C TRP A 15 -5.70 -6.38 -15.17
N PHE A 16 -6.28 -5.20 -15.40
CA PHE A 16 -7.65 -4.89 -15.05
C PHE A 16 -8.51 -4.66 -16.30
N PRO A 17 -9.78 -5.08 -16.29
CA PRO A 17 -10.67 -4.84 -17.41
C PRO A 17 -10.96 -3.33 -17.50
N CYS A 18 -10.77 -2.77 -18.71
CA CYS A 18 -11.00 -1.35 -19.00
C CYS A 18 -12.38 -0.83 -18.56
N SER A 19 -13.41 -1.67 -18.52
CA SER A 19 -14.76 -1.28 -18.08
C SER A 19 -14.89 -1.00 -16.58
N HIS A 20 -13.96 -1.46 -15.76
CA HIS A 20 -14.01 -1.35 -14.29
C HIS A 20 -12.89 -0.51 -13.70
N VAL A 21 -12.08 0.13 -14.54
CA VAL A 21 -10.98 0.99 -14.10
C VAL A 21 -11.04 2.35 -14.76
N ARG A 22 -10.46 3.34 -14.09
CA ARG A 22 -10.26 4.67 -14.62
C ARG A 22 -8.81 5.07 -14.37
N GLU A 23 -8.13 5.48 -15.42
CA GLU A 23 -6.77 6.01 -15.30
C GLU A 23 -6.75 7.29 -14.48
N ILE A 24 -5.75 7.41 -13.61
CA ILE A 24 -5.51 8.63 -12.84
C ILE A 24 -4.60 9.52 -13.67
N VAL A 25 -5.18 10.38 -14.48
CA VAL A 25 -4.41 11.30 -15.34
C VAL A 25 -3.82 12.50 -14.58
N ASN A 26 -4.32 12.77 -13.38
CA ASN A 26 -3.99 14.00 -12.66
C ASN A 26 -2.75 13.81 -11.76
N SER A 27 -1.67 14.52 -12.09
CA SER A 27 -0.38 14.44 -11.41
C SER A 27 -0.47 14.68 -9.90
N HIS A 28 -1.28 15.63 -9.44
CA HIS A 28 -1.41 15.91 -8.01
C HIS A 28 -2.13 14.78 -7.24
N VAL A 29 -3.03 14.06 -7.91
CA VAL A 29 -3.73 12.89 -7.34
C VAL A 29 -2.77 11.71 -7.22
N ILE A 30 -1.97 11.46 -8.26
CA ILE A 30 -0.90 10.44 -8.23
C ILE A 30 0.05 10.72 -7.06
N ALA A 31 0.53 11.95 -6.94
CA ALA A 31 1.46 12.35 -5.87
C ALA A 31 0.84 12.18 -4.47
N ARG A 32 -0.45 12.53 -4.31
CA ARG A 32 -1.17 12.31 -3.04
C ARG A 32 -1.25 10.83 -2.69
N ASN A 33 -1.67 9.99 -3.63
CA ASN A 33 -1.84 8.55 -3.40
C ASN A 33 -0.50 7.89 -3.07
N LEU A 34 0.57 8.28 -3.77
CA LEU A 34 1.91 7.79 -3.51
C LEU A 34 2.38 8.14 -2.08
N ARG A 35 2.19 9.40 -1.64
CA ARG A 35 2.52 9.82 -0.27
C ARG A 35 1.72 9.06 0.79
N GLN A 36 0.42 8.85 0.55
CA GLN A 36 -0.43 8.09 1.47
C GLN A 36 0.04 6.64 1.59
N ARG A 37 0.39 5.99 0.47
CA ARG A 37 0.97 4.65 0.46
C ARG A 37 2.27 4.59 1.25
N TYR A 38 3.21 5.51 1.01
CA TYR A 38 4.46 5.55 1.76
C TYR A 38 4.24 5.72 3.27
N ARG A 39 3.33 6.62 3.67
CA ARG A 39 3.02 6.83 5.09
C ARG A 39 2.50 5.55 5.74
N LEU A 40 1.58 4.84 5.07
CA LEU A 40 1.02 3.58 5.57
C LEU A 40 2.10 2.49 5.70
N LEU A 41 2.95 2.34 4.69
CA LEU A 41 4.04 1.35 4.71
C LEU A 41 5.03 1.60 5.85
N MET A 42 5.41 2.87 6.08
CA MET A 42 6.31 3.23 7.18
C MET A 42 5.70 2.94 8.54
N LEU A 43 4.43 3.31 8.76
CA LEU A 43 3.73 3.03 10.02
C LEU A 43 3.55 1.53 10.25
N SER A 44 3.15 0.78 9.20
CA SER A 44 3.01 -0.68 9.28
C SER A 44 4.32 -1.34 9.65
N ARG A 45 5.45 -0.90 9.06
CA ARG A 45 6.77 -1.40 9.40
C ARG A 45 7.11 -1.16 10.87
N GLN A 46 6.95 0.07 11.35
CA GLN A 46 7.24 0.44 12.75
C GLN A 46 6.40 -0.40 13.72
N TYR A 47 5.09 -0.52 13.43
CA TYR A 47 4.18 -1.33 14.23
C TYR A 47 4.63 -2.80 14.33
N LEU A 48 4.99 -3.43 13.20
CA LEU A 48 5.45 -4.81 13.19
C LEU A 48 6.77 -4.99 13.97
N GLU A 49 7.70 -4.04 13.86
CA GLU A 49 8.95 -4.04 14.62
C GLU A 49 8.70 -3.96 16.13
N GLU A 50 7.74 -3.13 16.57
CA GLU A 50 7.33 -3.02 17.97
C GLU A 50 6.68 -4.32 18.48
N GLN A 51 5.76 -4.90 17.70
CA GLN A 51 5.12 -6.18 18.04
C GLN A 51 6.15 -7.30 18.19
N TYR A 52 7.12 -7.39 17.27
CA TYR A 52 8.19 -8.38 17.35
C TYR A 52 9.04 -8.21 18.62
N LYS A 53 9.44 -6.98 18.95
CA LYS A 53 10.19 -6.69 20.19
C LYS A 53 9.40 -7.07 21.44
N ALA A 54 8.10 -6.78 21.47
CA ALA A 54 7.22 -7.13 22.58
C ALA A 54 7.11 -8.65 22.77
N GLN A 55 6.93 -9.40 21.68
CA GLN A 55 6.89 -10.88 21.69
C GLN A 55 8.21 -11.47 22.22
N VAL A 56 9.35 -10.98 21.72
CA VAL A 56 10.68 -11.43 22.17
C VAL A 56 10.90 -11.13 23.65
N ALA A 57 10.44 -9.97 24.15
CA ALA A 57 10.54 -9.62 25.56
C ALA A 57 9.64 -10.50 26.45
N GLN A 58 8.47 -10.90 25.96
CA GLN A 58 7.55 -11.82 26.67
C GLN A 58 8.11 -13.24 26.73
N SER A 59 8.72 -13.74 25.66
CA SER A 59 9.31 -15.09 25.62
C SER A 59 10.56 -15.26 26.49
N LYS A 60 11.16 -14.16 26.97
CA LYS A 60 12.36 -14.17 27.83
C LYS A 60 12.02 -14.07 29.33
N LYS A 61 10.75 -13.87 29.68
CA LYS A 61 10.25 -13.91 31.06
C LYS A 61 9.74 -15.30 31.37
#